data_AF-A0A1M5VCU0-F1
#
_entry.id   AF-A0A1M5VCU0-F1
#
_cell.length_a   1.000
_cell.length_b   1.000
_cell.length_c   1.000
_cell.angle_alpha   90.00
_cell.angle_beta   90.00
_cell.angle_gamma   90.00
#
_symmetry.space_group_name_H-M   'P 1'
#
loop_
_entity.id
_entity.type
_entity.pdbx_description
1 polymer ?
#
loop_
_entity_poly.entity_id
_entity_poly.type
_entity_poly.pdbx_seq_one_letter_code
_entity_poly.pdbx_strand_id
1 'polypeptide(L)'
;MGTSLYLITNTKLTGEETKKDWNLILEKLKELNLEYTSLIKADGTILKESGDWNYKVNNYKDEPFSVEFLGPFNIEPILYQDIGIIDTIHRYSVLYKLSDLDWFHTFRKNLFDIVKVIGGTEVIYVADNSCDKLANYLYNMAWENVPYEVIKNKMIQDLGTPVTDYSKLNYDKLDYRNITEFFLDDFSDIN
;
A
#
# COMPACT_ATOMS: atom_id res chain seq x y z
N MET A 1 -16.64 10.50 -2.15
CA MET A 1 -15.60 11.05 -1.25
C MET A 1 -14.59 9.93 -1.08
N GLY A 2 -13.33 10.17 -1.48
CA GLY A 2 -12.28 9.15 -1.46
C GLY A 2 -12.11 8.59 -0.06
N THR A 3 -11.78 7.31 0.03
CA THR A 3 -11.18 6.67 1.22
C THR A 3 -10.40 5.45 0.70
N SER A 4 -9.66 5.67 -0.39
CA SER A 4 -8.83 4.66 -1.03
C SER A 4 -7.83 4.10 -0.02
N LEU A 5 -7.52 2.83 -0.16
CA LEU A 5 -6.59 2.12 0.70
C LEU A 5 -5.18 2.32 0.16
N TYR A 6 -4.36 2.97 0.96
CA TYR A 6 -2.92 3.08 0.76
C TYR A 6 -2.19 2.33 1.87
N LEU A 7 -0.94 1.96 1.60
CA LEU A 7 -0.06 1.42 2.61
C LEU A 7 1.27 2.14 2.62
N ILE A 8 1.84 2.26 3.82
CA ILE A 8 3.20 2.75 4.03
C ILE A 8 4.02 1.55 4.50
N THR A 9 5.14 1.24 3.86
CA THR A 9 6.03 0.13 4.24
C THR A 9 7.43 0.64 4.54
N ASN A 10 8.16 -0.13 5.33
CA ASN A 10 9.50 0.20 5.83
C ASN A 10 10.63 -0.12 4.84
N THR A 11 10.30 -0.48 3.61
CA THR A 11 11.29 -0.52 2.53
C THR A 11 11.81 0.89 2.23
N LYS A 12 13.01 1.00 1.67
CA LYS A 12 13.64 2.26 1.32
C LYS A 12 14.67 2.11 0.22
N LEU A 13 14.88 3.19 -0.52
CA LEU A 13 16.00 3.31 -1.45
C LEU A 13 17.25 3.77 -0.70
N THR A 14 18.37 3.16 -1.00
CA THR A 14 19.69 3.54 -0.50
C THR A 14 20.24 4.79 -1.18
N GLY A 15 19.71 5.15 -2.35
CA GLY A 15 20.18 6.25 -3.19
C GLY A 15 21.33 5.86 -4.12
N GLU A 16 21.77 4.60 -4.06
CA GLU A 16 22.85 4.05 -4.90
C GLU A 16 22.32 3.10 -5.97
N GLU A 17 21.01 2.88 -6.02
CA GLU A 17 20.40 1.95 -6.95
C GLU A 17 20.60 2.36 -8.41
N THR A 18 20.89 1.35 -9.21
CA THR A 18 21.11 1.48 -10.64
C THR A 18 19.90 0.94 -11.41
N LYS A 19 19.89 1.19 -12.73
CA LYS A 19 18.96 0.54 -13.65
C LYS A 19 18.93 -0.98 -13.52
N LYS A 20 20.07 -1.60 -13.18
CA LYS A 20 20.17 -3.05 -13.01
C LYS A 20 19.39 -3.50 -11.77
N ASP A 21 19.39 -2.72 -10.70
CA ASP A 21 18.68 -3.02 -9.46
C ASP A 21 17.17 -2.88 -9.66
N TRP A 22 16.71 -1.85 -10.37
CA TRP A 22 15.30 -1.72 -10.78
C TRP A 22 14.82 -2.89 -11.64
N ASN A 23 15.63 -3.29 -12.62
CA ASN A 23 15.32 -4.46 -13.45
C ASN A 23 15.26 -5.74 -12.62
N LEU A 24 16.12 -5.90 -11.60
CA LEU A 24 16.08 -7.08 -10.74
C LEU A 24 14.80 -7.14 -9.91
N ILE A 25 14.35 -6.01 -9.36
CA ILE A 25 13.05 -5.92 -8.66
C ILE A 25 11.93 -6.23 -9.64
N LEU A 26 11.98 -5.64 -10.84
CA LEU A 26 10.98 -5.85 -11.89
C LEU A 26 10.83 -7.33 -12.25
N GLU A 27 11.93 -8.03 -12.52
CA GLU A 27 11.88 -9.46 -12.86
C GLU A 27 11.29 -10.31 -11.72
N LYS A 28 11.62 -9.99 -10.47
CA LYS A 28 10.98 -10.65 -9.31
C LYS A 28 9.49 -10.38 -9.21
N LEU A 29 9.04 -9.15 -9.51
CA LEU A 29 7.61 -8.82 -9.54
C LEU A 29 6.87 -9.59 -10.64
N LYS A 30 7.50 -9.82 -11.79
CA LYS A 30 6.94 -10.63 -12.91
C LYS A 30 6.79 -12.11 -12.58
N GLU A 31 7.62 -12.63 -11.67
CA GLU A 31 7.49 -14.00 -11.18
C GLU A 31 6.29 -14.19 -10.24
N LEU A 32 5.70 -13.09 -9.75
CA LEU A 32 4.50 -13.14 -8.92
C LEU A 32 3.26 -13.42 -9.79
N ASN A 33 2.48 -14.44 -9.42
CA ASN A 33 1.25 -14.80 -10.12
C ASN A 33 0.06 -13.95 -9.65
N LEU A 34 0.14 -12.64 -9.89
CA LEU A 34 -0.86 -11.67 -9.45
C LEU A 34 -2.08 -11.64 -10.37
N GLU A 35 -3.24 -11.39 -9.80
CA GLU A 35 -4.46 -11.18 -10.57
C GLU A 35 -4.46 -9.81 -11.25
N TYR A 36 -4.77 -9.81 -12.54
CA TYR A 36 -4.97 -8.58 -13.30
C TYR A 36 -6.23 -7.85 -12.86
N THR A 37 -6.19 -6.52 -12.94
CA THR A 37 -7.36 -5.64 -12.85
C THR A 37 -8.36 -5.95 -13.97
N SER A 38 -9.61 -5.56 -13.73
CA SER A 38 -10.65 -5.66 -14.76
C SER A 38 -11.62 -4.49 -14.66
N LEU A 39 -12.14 -4.09 -15.81
CA LEU A 39 -13.13 -3.04 -15.97
C LEU A 39 -14.46 -3.65 -16.38
N ILE A 40 -15.53 -3.29 -15.67
CA ILE A 40 -16.89 -3.63 -16.08
C ILE A 40 -17.41 -2.48 -16.95
N LYS A 41 -17.65 -2.76 -18.23
CA LYS A 41 -18.23 -1.79 -19.18
C LYS A 41 -19.71 -1.56 -18.88
N ALA A 42 -20.24 -0.47 -19.43
CA ALA A 42 -21.67 -0.11 -19.28
C ALA A 42 -22.63 -1.19 -19.81
N ASP A 43 -22.18 -2.04 -20.74
CA ASP A 43 -22.93 -3.17 -21.28
C ASP A 43 -22.82 -4.46 -20.44
N GLY A 44 -22.13 -4.40 -19.29
CA GLY A 44 -21.91 -5.52 -18.38
C GLY A 44 -20.75 -6.44 -18.79
N THR A 45 -20.05 -6.17 -19.90
CA THR A 45 -18.89 -6.97 -20.29
C THR A 45 -17.67 -6.66 -19.41
N ILE A 46 -16.92 -7.70 -19.05
CA ILE A 46 -15.69 -7.58 -18.27
C ILE A 46 -14.51 -7.50 -19.24
N LEU A 47 -13.81 -6.39 -19.23
CA LEU A 47 -12.53 -6.22 -19.91
C LEU A 47 -11.42 -6.46 -18.89
N LYS A 48 -10.78 -7.62 -18.96
CA LYS A 48 -9.57 -7.89 -18.18
C LYS A 48 -8.42 -7.10 -18.80
N GLU A 49 -7.71 -6.34 -17.96
CA GLU A 49 -6.51 -5.66 -18.42
C GLU A 49 -5.40 -6.69 -18.71
N SER A 50 -4.44 -6.28 -19.52
CA SER A 50 -3.31 -7.11 -19.92
C SER A 50 -2.06 -6.26 -20.08
N GLY A 51 -0.91 -6.86 -19.87
CA GLY A 51 0.36 -6.17 -19.80
C GLY A 51 1.27 -6.87 -18.82
N ASP A 52 2.40 -6.24 -18.53
CA ASP A 52 3.37 -6.74 -17.57
C ASP A 52 3.90 -5.57 -16.75
N TRP A 53 4.57 -5.88 -15.66
CA TRP A 53 5.22 -4.88 -14.82
C TRP A 53 6.17 -4.02 -15.64
N ASN A 54 6.13 -2.72 -15.37
CA ASN A 54 7.15 -1.76 -15.77
C ASN A 54 7.52 -0.88 -14.56
N TYR A 55 8.51 0.00 -14.75
CA TYR A 55 8.86 0.98 -13.74
C TYR A 55 9.10 2.36 -14.34
N LYS A 56 8.84 3.38 -13.54
CA LYS A 56 9.07 4.79 -13.84
C LYS A 56 9.94 5.40 -12.74
N VAL A 57 10.99 6.11 -13.14
CA VAL A 57 11.85 6.86 -12.21
C VAL A 57 11.41 8.32 -12.23
N ASN A 58 11.03 8.84 -11.07
CA ASN A 58 10.68 10.24 -10.88
C ASN A 58 11.85 10.95 -10.18
N ASN A 59 12.39 11.96 -10.86
CA ASN A 59 13.49 12.77 -10.34
C ASN A 59 13.23 14.24 -10.69
N TYR A 60 12.11 14.75 -10.17
CA TYR A 60 11.73 16.14 -10.33
C TYR A 60 12.41 16.99 -9.26
N LYS A 61 12.69 18.26 -9.59
CA LYS A 61 13.49 19.14 -8.72
C LYS A 61 12.82 19.42 -7.36
N ASP A 62 11.50 19.51 -7.35
CA ASP A 62 10.70 19.95 -6.21
C ASP A 62 9.89 18.79 -5.59
N GLU A 63 10.18 17.54 -5.96
CA GLU A 63 9.53 16.34 -5.42
C GLU A 63 10.58 15.34 -4.93
N PRO A 64 10.28 14.53 -3.90
CA PRO A 64 11.19 13.47 -3.48
C PRO A 64 11.47 12.49 -4.63
N PHE A 65 12.72 12.05 -4.73
CA PHE A 65 13.11 11.00 -5.68
C PHE A 65 12.33 9.72 -5.40
N SER A 66 11.73 9.14 -6.45
CA SER A 66 10.97 7.91 -6.32
C SER A 66 11.06 7.00 -7.54
N VAL A 67 10.76 5.72 -7.32
CA VAL A 67 10.60 4.72 -8.37
C VAL A 67 9.24 4.05 -8.19
N GLU A 68 8.37 4.23 -9.18
CA GLU A 68 7.06 3.60 -9.25
C GLU A 68 7.16 2.30 -10.05
N PHE A 69 6.59 1.21 -9.53
CA PHE A 69 6.39 -0.03 -10.28
C PHE A 69 4.91 -0.14 -10.63
N LEU A 70 4.62 -0.22 -11.92
CA LEU A 70 3.27 -0.06 -12.46
C LEU A 70 2.91 -1.29 -13.29
N GLY A 71 1.62 -1.61 -13.32
CA GLY A 71 1.12 -2.71 -14.13
C GLY A 71 -0.39 -2.82 -14.09
N PRO A 72 -0.98 -3.72 -14.87
CA PRO A 72 -2.42 -3.97 -14.85
C PRO A 72 -2.86 -4.78 -13.61
N PHE A 73 -2.42 -4.38 -12.41
CA PHE A 73 -2.59 -5.11 -11.14
C PHE A 73 -3.23 -4.23 -10.06
N ASN A 74 -3.79 -4.85 -9.03
CA ASN A 74 -4.54 -4.14 -7.98
C ASN A 74 -3.66 -3.47 -6.92
N ILE A 75 -2.34 -3.65 -6.99
CA ILE A 75 -1.35 -3.23 -5.99
C ILE A 75 -0.13 -2.68 -6.73
N GLU A 76 0.23 -1.43 -6.48
CA GLU A 76 1.34 -0.76 -7.18
C GLU A 76 2.30 -0.12 -6.16
N PRO A 77 3.53 -0.65 -5.99
CA PRO A 77 4.49 -0.10 -5.05
C PRO A 77 5.28 1.07 -5.64
N ILE A 78 5.56 2.05 -4.78
CA ILE A 78 6.33 3.26 -5.05
C ILE A 78 7.41 3.33 -3.98
N LEU A 79 8.68 3.37 -4.37
CA LEU A 79 9.80 3.40 -3.45
C LEU A 79 10.39 4.81 -3.39
N TYR A 80 10.60 5.28 -2.17
CA TYR A 80 11.30 6.52 -1.84
C TYR A 80 12.56 6.22 -1.03
N GLN A 81 13.38 7.24 -0.77
CA GLN A 81 14.63 7.10 -0.02
C GLN A 81 14.46 6.64 1.43
N ASP A 82 13.31 6.89 2.05
CA ASP A 82 13.11 6.56 3.46
C ASP A 82 11.91 5.65 3.74
N ILE A 83 11.04 5.43 2.73
CA ILE A 83 9.83 4.61 2.82
C ILE A 83 9.45 3.97 1.48
N GLY A 84 8.50 3.03 1.51
CA GLY A 84 7.66 2.70 0.35
C GLY A 84 6.21 3.08 0.58
N ILE A 85 5.53 3.48 -0.48
CA ILE A 85 4.08 3.65 -0.53
C ILE A 85 3.51 2.59 -1.46
N ILE A 86 2.38 1.99 -1.12
CA ILE A 86 1.67 1.05 -1.99
C ILE A 86 0.28 1.60 -2.25
N ASP A 87 0.00 1.88 -3.53
CA ASP A 87 -1.33 2.24 -4.00
C ASP A 87 -2.15 0.97 -4.26
N THR A 88 -3.45 1.04 -4.01
CA THR A 88 -4.39 -0.03 -4.34
C THR A 88 -5.68 0.54 -4.91
N ILE A 89 -6.35 -0.26 -5.75
CA ILE A 89 -7.68 0.10 -6.27
C ILE A 89 -8.80 -0.01 -5.22
N HIS A 90 -8.48 -0.42 -4.00
CA HIS A 90 -9.45 -0.75 -2.96
C HIS A 90 -9.75 0.44 -2.07
N ARG A 91 -10.83 0.34 -1.30
CA ARG A 91 -11.18 1.33 -0.27
C ARG A 91 -10.76 0.84 1.10
N TYR A 92 -10.34 1.73 1.99
CA TYR A 92 -9.95 1.42 3.35
C TYR A 92 -10.99 0.59 4.12
N SER A 93 -12.29 0.80 3.84
CA SER A 93 -13.38 -0.01 4.41
C SER A 93 -13.29 -1.52 4.12
N VAL A 94 -12.51 -1.96 3.12
CA VAL A 94 -12.33 -3.40 2.85
C VAL A 94 -11.69 -4.13 4.03
N LEU A 95 -10.82 -3.44 4.79
CA LEU A 95 -10.19 -3.99 5.99
C LEU A 95 -11.24 -4.40 7.05
N TYR A 96 -12.38 -3.71 7.08
CA TYR A 96 -13.45 -3.92 8.05
C TYR A 96 -14.55 -4.85 7.52
N LYS A 97 -14.79 -4.84 6.21
CA LYS A 97 -15.92 -5.54 5.59
C LYS A 97 -15.60 -6.96 5.17
N LEU A 98 -14.37 -7.17 4.73
CA LEU A 98 -14.00 -8.35 3.95
C LEU A 98 -12.88 -9.14 4.62
N SER A 99 -12.48 -8.79 5.85
CA SER A 99 -11.35 -9.42 6.56
C SER A 99 -11.48 -10.94 6.67
N ASP A 100 -12.71 -11.45 6.75
CA ASP A 100 -13.00 -12.85 6.98
C ASP A 100 -13.25 -13.63 5.66
N LEU A 101 -13.02 -12.99 4.51
CA LEU A 101 -13.24 -13.61 3.19
C LEU A 101 -11.91 -14.09 2.59
N ASP A 102 -11.96 -15.23 1.87
CA ASP A 102 -10.81 -15.80 1.16
C ASP A 102 -10.11 -14.77 0.25
N TRP A 103 -10.88 -13.89 -0.38
CA TRP A 103 -10.34 -12.80 -1.20
C TRP A 103 -9.36 -11.92 -0.42
N PHE A 104 -9.67 -11.59 0.84
CA PHE A 104 -8.81 -10.74 1.65
C PHE A 104 -7.51 -11.44 2.05
N HIS A 105 -7.56 -12.74 2.32
CA HIS A 105 -6.36 -13.55 2.54
C HIS A 105 -5.48 -13.60 1.29
N THR A 106 -6.06 -13.77 0.11
CA THR A 106 -5.32 -13.70 -1.17
C THR A 106 -4.74 -12.32 -1.41
N PHE A 107 -5.49 -11.24 -1.14
CA PHE A 107 -5.00 -9.87 -1.22
C PHE A 107 -3.80 -9.64 -0.29
N ARG A 108 -3.91 -10.05 0.98
CA ARG A 108 -2.80 -9.95 1.96
C ARG A 108 -1.59 -10.78 1.55
N LYS A 109 -1.78 -11.98 0.98
CA LYS A 109 -0.67 -12.80 0.48
C LYS A 109 0.04 -12.12 -0.69
N ASN A 110 -0.70 -11.61 -1.67
CA ASN A 110 -0.14 -10.86 -2.79
C ASN A 110 0.63 -9.62 -2.32
N LEU A 111 0.06 -8.89 -1.36
CA LEU A 111 0.70 -7.74 -0.73
C LEU A 111 2.02 -8.14 -0.03
N PHE A 112 2.01 -9.22 0.75
CA PHE A 112 3.21 -9.74 1.41
C PHE A 112 4.31 -10.12 0.41
N ASP A 113 3.95 -10.82 -0.67
CA ASP A 113 4.89 -11.23 -1.70
C ASP A 113 5.51 -10.01 -2.40
N ILE A 114 4.71 -8.98 -2.69
CA ILE A 114 5.22 -7.69 -3.23
C ILE A 114 6.14 -6.99 -2.21
N VAL A 115 5.71 -6.87 -0.95
CA VAL A 115 6.47 -6.23 0.13
C VAL A 115 7.83 -6.92 0.31
N LYS A 116 7.87 -8.26 0.26
CA LYS A 116 9.11 -9.05 0.26
C LYS A 116 10.01 -8.74 -0.93
N VAL A 117 9.46 -8.66 -2.14
CA VAL A 117 10.23 -8.38 -3.36
C VAL A 117 10.90 -7.01 -3.28
N ILE A 118 10.19 -6.00 -2.78
CA ILE A 118 10.71 -4.65 -2.58
C ILE A 118 11.53 -4.50 -1.29
N GLY A 119 11.69 -5.56 -0.48
CA GLY A 119 12.54 -5.56 0.71
C GLY A 119 11.94 -4.98 1.99
N GLY A 120 10.63 -4.75 2.03
CA GLY A 120 9.91 -4.39 3.25
C GLY A 120 9.56 -5.62 4.11
N THR A 121 9.12 -5.36 5.33
CA THR A 121 8.73 -6.41 6.29
C THR A 121 7.39 -6.18 6.95
N GLU A 122 6.87 -4.96 6.93
CA GLU A 122 5.59 -4.61 7.53
C GLU A 122 4.95 -3.44 6.78
N VAL A 123 3.64 -3.25 6.99
CA VAL A 123 2.84 -2.18 6.40
C VAL A 123 1.98 -1.49 7.44
N ILE A 124 1.78 -0.18 7.28
CA ILE A 124 0.75 0.60 7.96
C ILE A 124 -0.32 0.93 6.95
N TYR A 125 -1.57 0.57 7.23
CA TYR A 125 -2.69 0.92 6.37
C TYR A 125 -3.17 2.34 6.67
N VAL A 126 -3.26 3.15 5.63
CA VAL A 126 -3.76 4.53 5.69
C VAL A 126 -4.86 4.74 4.65
N ALA A 127 -5.71 5.75 4.91
CA ALA A 127 -6.78 6.14 4.01
C ALA A 127 -6.45 7.49 3.36
N ASP A 128 -6.91 7.67 2.13
CA ASP A 128 -6.73 8.89 1.36
C ASP A 128 -7.70 10.02 1.79
N ASN A 129 -7.76 11.08 0.96
CA ASN A 129 -8.56 12.29 1.16
C ASN A 129 -9.91 12.02 1.81
N SER A 130 -10.36 12.88 2.74
CA SER A 130 -11.63 12.76 3.49
C SER A 130 -11.62 11.82 4.70
N CYS A 131 -10.48 11.22 5.02
CA CYS A 131 -10.24 10.56 6.31
C CYS A 131 -9.51 11.50 7.28
N ASP A 132 -10.13 11.80 8.43
CA ASP A 132 -9.51 12.57 9.50
C ASP A 132 -8.27 11.84 10.01
N LYS A 133 -7.21 12.60 10.29
CA LYS A 133 -5.88 12.13 10.74
C LYS A 133 -5.13 11.21 9.75
N LEU A 134 -5.70 10.10 9.29
CA LEU A 134 -4.99 9.13 8.45
C LEU A 134 -4.48 9.73 7.15
N ALA A 135 -5.28 10.60 6.51
CA ALA A 135 -4.87 11.30 5.30
C ALA A 135 -3.66 12.21 5.55
N ASN A 136 -3.48 12.76 6.76
CA ASN A 136 -2.33 13.61 7.06
C ASN A 136 -1.02 12.80 7.11
N TYR A 137 -1.04 11.56 7.60
CA TYR A 137 0.17 10.72 7.57
C TYR A 137 0.52 10.29 6.15
N LEU A 138 -0.48 10.11 5.28
CA LEU A 138 -0.24 9.85 3.87
C LEU A 138 0.32 11.10 3.17
N TYR A 139 -0.43 12.21 3.12
CA TYR A 139 -0.09 13.38 2.31
C TYR A 139 1.00 14.27 2.89
N ASN A 140 1.03 14.48 4.20
CA ASN A 140 1.98 15.43 4.80
C ASN A 140 3.22 14.75 5.37
N MET A 141 3.31 13.42 5.29
CA MET A 141 4.46 12.68 5.78
C MET A 141 4.95 11.64 4.78
N ALA A 142 4.12 10.69 4.36
CA ALA A 142 4.56 9.63 3.47
C ALA A 142 4.95 10.18 2.08
N TRP A 143 4.06 10.94 1.43
CA TRP A 143 4.36 11.55 0.13
C TRP A 143 5.51 12.58 0.20
N GLU A 144 5.80 13.13 1.38
CA GLU A 144 6.95 13.99 1.66
C GLU A 144 8.22 13.20 2.04
N ASN A 145 8.21 11.87 1.89
CA ASN A 145 9.30 10.95 2.19
C ASN A 145 9.83 11.07 3.65
N VAL A 146 8.93 11.27 4.62
CA VAL A 146 9.31 11.18 6.04
C VAL A 146 9.61 9.71 6.40
N PRO A 147 10.70 9.42 7.14
CA PRO A 147 11.06 8.03 7.46
C PRO A 147 9.97 7.23 8.15
N TYR A 148 9.87 5.95 7.78
CA TYR A 148 8.83 5.03 8.24
C TYR A 148 8.66 5.03 9.76
N GLU A 149 9.76 4.88 10.50
CA GLU A 149 9.75 4.84 11.97
C GLU A 149 9.26 6.14 12.59
N VAL A 150 9.51 7.29 11.94
CA VAL A 150 9.01 8.59 12.42
C VAL A 150 7.50 8.65 12.24
N ILE A 151 6.98 8.19 11.10
CA ILE A 151 5.53 8.11 10.84
C ILE A 151 4.88 7.14 11.84
N LYS A 152 5.40 5.92 11.97
CA LYS A 152 4.90 4.88 12.87
C LYS A 152 4.83 5.38 14.32
N ASN A 153 5.92 5.95 14.84
CA ASN A 153 5.96 6.46 16.20
C ASN A 153 4.99 7.63 16.42
N LYS A 154 4.83 8.51 15.42
CA LYS A 154 3.87 9.61 15.51
C LYS A 154 2.42 9.11 15.50
N MET A 155 2.10 8.13 14.66
CA MET A 155 0.77 7.49 14.66
C MET A 155 0.49 6.81 16.00
N ILE A 156 1.48 6.13 16.59
CA ILE A 156 1.35 5.53 17.92
C ILE A 156 1.08 6.59 19.00
N GLN A 157 1.78 7.72 18.93
CA GLN A 157 1.59 8.82 19.87
C GLN A 157 0.20 9.47 19.75
N ASP A 158 -0.29 9.66 18.53
CA ASP A 158 -1.52 10.40 18.24
C ASP A 158 -2.79 9.52 18.31
N LEU A 159 -2.68 8.23 17.98
CA LEU A 159 -3.80 7.28 17.82
C LEU A 159 -3.75 6.10 18.80
N GLY A 160 -2.61 5.88 19.48
CA GLY A 160 -2.42 4.76 20.40
C GLY A 160 -1.86 3.51 19.72
N THR A 161 -2.00 2.35 20.36
CA THR A 161 -1.45 1.09 19.85
C THR A 161 -2.15 0.68 18.55
N PRO A 162 -1.40 0.25 17.50
CA PRO A 162 -2.01 -0.23 16.27
C PRO A 162 -2.87 -1.46 16.50
N VAL A 163 -3.92 -1.59 15.71
CA VAL A 163 -4.66 -2.84 15.57
C VAL A 163 -3.84 -3.77 14.67
N THR A 164 -3.61 -5.00 15.12
CA THR A 164 -2.89 -6.05 14.37
C THR A 164 -3.75 -7.30 14.13
N ASP A 165 -4.97 -7.31 14.65
CA ASP A 165 -5.92 -8.42 14.56
C ASP A 165 -7.19 -7.92 13.89
N TYR A 166 -7.41 -8.35 12.64
CA TYR A 166 -8.54 -7.90 11.82
C TYR A 166 -9.90 -8.28 12.43
N SER A 167 -9.98 -9.36 13.22
CA SER A 167 -11.22 -9.79 13.86
C SER A 167 -11.75 -8.79 14.91
N LYS A 168 -10.91 -7.84 15.33
CA LYS A 168 -11.29 -6.76 16.25
C LYS A 168 -11.89 -5.55 15.55
N LEU A 169 -11.80 -5.47 14.21
CA LEU A 169 -12.35 -4.37 13.44
C LEU A 169 -13.87 -4.48 13.38
N ASN A 170 -14.56 -3.35 13.57
CA ASN A 170 -16.01 -3.28 13.52
C ASN A 170 -16.45 -2.24 12.50
N TYR A 171 -16.98 -2.70 11.36
CA TYR A 171 -17.39 -1.82 10.27
C TYR A 171 -18.45 -0.79 10.68
N ASP A 172 -19.38 -1.14 11.58
CA ASP A 172 -20.44 -0.22 12.03
C ASP A 172 -19.89 0.95 12.86
N LYS A 173 -18.65 0.84 13.34
CA LYS A 173 -17.94 1.89 14.08
C LYS A 173 -16.97 2.69 13.21
N LEU A 174 -16.80 2.34 11.94
CA LEU A 174 -15.91 3.05 11.03
C LEU A 174 -16.50 4.43 10.71
N ASP A 175 -15.96 5.46 11.37
CA ASP A 175 -16.23 6.86 11.05
C ASP A 175 -14.95 7.53 10.55
N TYR A 176 -14.85 7.71 9.24
CA TYR A 176 -13.72 8.38 8.62
C TYR A 176 -13.49 9.81 9.12
N ARG A 177 -14.49 10.48 9.70
CA ARG A 177 -14.32 11.85 10.22
C ARG A 177 -13.73 11.89 11.62
N ASN A 178 -13.73 10.76 12.33
CA ASN A 178 -13.33 10.67 13.73
C ASN A 178 -12.52 9.39 13.99
N ILE A 179 -11.84 8.86 12.98
CA ILE A 179 -11.09 7.61 13.14
C ILE A 179 -9.99 7.82 14.18
N THR A 180 -9.88 6.86 15.10
CA THR A 180 -8.93 6.93 16.23
C THR A 180 -8.00 5.74 16.27
N GLU A 181 -8.18 4.77 15.38
CA GLU A 181 -7.36 3.59 15.28
C GLU A 181 -6.67 3.53 13.92
N PHE A 182 -5.57 2.78 13.85
CA PHE A 182 -4.90 2.46 12.59
C PHE A 182 -4.41 1.02 12.63
N PHE A 183 -4.17 0.46 11.46
CA PHE A 183 -3.82 -0.95 11.32
C PHE A 183 -2.37 -1.12 10.90
N LEU A 184 -1.68 -2.05 11.53
CA LEU A 184 -0.33 -2.49 11.19
C LEU A 184 -0.35 -3.99 10.93
N ASP A 185 0.31 -4.39 9.85
CA ASP A 185 0.44 -5.80 9.49
C ASP A 185 1.91 -6.13 9.22
N ASP A 186 2.44 -7.07 10.00
CA ASP A 186 3.80 -7.60 9.91
C ASP A 186 3.86 -8.93 9.14
N PHE A 187 2.71 -9.40 8.64
CA PHE A 187 2.53 -10.64 7.91
C PHE A 187 3.03 -11.89 8.64
N SER A 188 3.13 -11.84 9.98
CA SER A 188 3.66 -12.95 10.78
C SER A 188 2.80 -14.22 10.71
N ASP A 189 1.53 -14.10 10.30
CA ASP A 189 0.58 -15.18 10.10
C ASP A 189 0.60 -15.76 8.66
N ILE A 190 1.34 -15.14 7.74
CA ILE A 190 1.44 -15.55 6.33
C ILE A 190 2.70 -16.39 6.12
N ASN A 191 2.50 -17.69 5.84
CA ASN A 191 3.58 -18.61 5.45
C ASN A 191 3.83 -18.61 3.93
#